data_AF-A0A6M7WWQ5-F1
#
_entry.id   AF-A0A6M7WWQ5-F1
#
_cell.length_a   1.000
_cell.length_b   1.000
_cell.length_c   1.000
_cell.angle_alpha   90.00
_cell.angle_beta   90.00
_cell.angle_gamma   90.00
#
_symmetry.space_group_name_H-M   'P 1'
#
loop_
_entity.id
_entity.type
_entity.pdbx_description
1 polymer ?
#
loop_
_entity_poly.entity_id
_entity_poly.type
_entity_poly.pdbx_seq_one_letter_code
_entity_poly.pdbx_strand_id
1 'polypeptide(L)'
;MIESLVSSGAIAWVALGVLGLEFLLVLWLARTRATLLPFAANALSGAFLILAFHAALTGAGVTAIALWLGLGFIAHLGDTLMRLSR
;
A
#
# COMPACT_ATOMS: atom_id res chain seq x y z
N MET A 1 -6.28 7.87 -23.40
CA MET A 1 -4.98 7.53 -22.76
C MET A 1 -5.13 7.19 -21.29
N ILE A 2 -5.79 8.02 -20.46
CA ILE A 2 -6.03 7.71 -19.04
C ILE A 2 -6.96 6.49 -18.89
N GLU A 3 -8.05 6.44 -19.66
CA GLU A 3 -9.00 5.31 -19.62
C GLU A 3 -8.32 3.96 -19.86
N SER A 4 -7.42 3.85 -20.85
CA SER A 4 -6.68 2.63 -21.14
C SER A 4 -5.69 2.22 -20.03
N LEU A 5 -5.15 3.18 -19.28
CA LEU A 5 -4.29 2.90 -18.12
C LEU A 5 -5.10 2.35 -16.93
N VAL A 6 -6.33 2.84 -16.77
CA VAL A 6 -7.23 2.38 -15.70
C VAL A 6 -7.80 1.02 -16.06
N SER A 7 -8.33 0.82 -17.27
CA SER A 7 -8.94 -0.46 -17.67
C SER A 7 -7.94 -1.61 -17.73
N SER A 8 -6.66 -1.35 -17.99
CA SER A 8 -5.59 -2.36 -17.96
C SER A 8 -5.05 -2.65 -16.55
N GLY A 9 -5.45 -1.89 -15.54
CA GLY A 9 -4.86 -1.98 -14.19
C GLY A 9 -3.46 -1.39 -14.07
N ALA A 10 -2.88 -0.87 -15.17
CA ALA A 10 -1.53 -0.31 -15.18
C ALA A 10 -1.37 0.92 -14.26
N ILE A 11 -2.46 1.66 -14.01
CA ILE A 11 -2.48 2.76 -13.05
C ILE A 11 -2.03 2.33 -11.65
N ALA A 12 -2.29 1.08 -11.25
CA ALA A 12 -1.89 0.57 -9.95
C ALA A 12 -0.38 0.43 -9.83
N TRP A 13 0.32 0.06 -10.91
CA TRP A 13 1.78 0.00 -10.93
C TRP A 13 2.40 1.39 -10.81
N VAL A 14 1.79 2.40 -11.43
CA VAL A 14 2.21 3.80 -11.27
C VAL A 14 2.04 4.23 -9.81
N ALA A 15 0.89 3.94 -9.21
CA ALA A 15 0.61 4.27 -7.81
C ALA A 15 1.59 3.56 -6.84
N LEU A 16 1.91 2.28 -7.07
CA LEU A 16 2.94 1.57 -6.32
C LEU A 16 4.33 2.19 -6.49
N GLY A 17 4.67 2.64 -7.69
CA GLY A 17 5.92 3.36 -7.96
C GLY A 17 6.02 4.65 -7.14
N VAL A 18 4.96 5.47 -7.14
CA VAL A 18 4.89 6.71 -6.35
C VAL A 18 5.00 6.42 -4.85
N LEU A 19 4.23 5.45 -4.35
CA LEU A 19 4.29 5.03 -2.95
C LEU A 19 5.69 4.54 -2.54
N GLY A 20 6.36 3.81 -3.44
CA GLY A 20 7.75 3.38 -3.24
C GLY A 20 8.71 4.57 -3.14
N LEU A 21 8.56 5.59 -3.99
CA LEU A 21 9.36 6.82 -3.93
C LEU A 21 9.13 7.59 -2.62
N GLU A 22 7.88 7.72 -2.18
CA GLU A 22 7.56 8.33 -0.88
C GLU A 22 8.20 7.57 0.28
N PHE A 23 8.16 6.23 0.22
CA PHE A 23 8.79 5.40 1.23
C PHE A 23 10.31 5.57 1.26
N LEU A 24 10.97 5.61 0.11
CA LEU A 24 12.41 5.88 0.00
C LEU A 24 12.77 7.28 0.53
N LEU A 25 11.95 8.28 0.24
CA LEU A 25 12.13 9.64 0.76
C LEU A 25 12.06 9.66 2.29
N VAL A 26 11.10 8.94 2.88
CA VAL A 26 11.00 8.83 4.34
C VAL A 26 12.17 8.05 4.93
N LEU A 27 12.62 6.96 4.30
CA LEU A 27 13.81 6.26 4.72
C LEU A 27 15.05 7.16 4.73
N TRP A 28 15.16 8.08 3.78
CA TRP A 28 16.26 9.04 3.71
C TRP A 28 16.17 10.15 4.78
N LEU A 29 14.95 10.61 5.10
CA LEU A 29 14.73 11.73 6.02
C LEU A 29 14.58 11.30 7.49
N ALA A 30 14.05 10.12 7.75
CA ALA A 30 13.74 9.68 9.10
C ALA A 30 14.99 9.40 9.90
N ARG A 31 15.06 9.97 11.11
CA ARG A 31 16.23 9.86 12.00
C ARG A 31 16.10 8.80 13.07
N THR A 32 14.92 8.22 13.26
CA THR A 32 14.68 7.23 14.32
C THR A 32 13.82 6.06 13.82
N ARG A 33 14.06 4.89 14.40
CA ARG A 33 13.22 3.69 14.17
C ARG A 33 11.78 3.92 14.63
N ALA A 34 11.58 4.73 15.66
CA ALA A 34 10.25 5.13 16.09
C ALA A 34 9.51 5.81 14.92
N THR A 35 10.08 6.75 14.20
CA THR A 35 9.37 7.36 13.06
C THR A 35 9.15 6.39 11.89
N LEU A 36 10.10 5.49 11.63
CA LEU A 36 10.08 4.60 10.46
C LEU A 36 9.03 3.49 10.53
N LEU A 37 8.86 2.87 11.68
CA LEU A 37 8.09 1.64 11.84
C LEU A 37 6.59 1.81 11.55
N PRO A 38 5.89 2.82 12.11
CA PRO A 38 4.50 3.11 11.76
C PRO A 38 4.37 3.55 10.28
N PHE A 39 5.32 4.34 9.79
CA PHE A 39 5.31 4.76 8.39
C PHE A 39 5.40 3.58 7.42
N ALA A 40 6.27 2.61 7.72
CA ALA A 40 6.40 1.38 6.94
C ALA A 40 5.13 0.53 6.98
N ALA A 41 4.49 0.40 8.14
CA ALA A 41 3.23 -0.32 8.27
C ALA A 41 2.10 0.36 7.47
N ASN A 42 2.03 1.69 7.49
CA ASN A 42 1.09 2.45 6.67
C ASN A 42 1.38 2.32 5.17
N ALA A 43 2.64 2.40 4.75
CA ALA A 43 3.04 2.20 3.36
C ALA A 43 2.68 0.79 2.87
N LEU A 44 2.92 -0.24 3.68
CA LEU A 44 2.51 -1.62 3.38
C LEU A 44 0.99 -1.76 3.25
N SER A 45 0.23 -1.15 4.16
CA SER A 45 -1.24 -1.09 4.07
C SER A 45 -1.69 -0.49 2.73
N GLY A 46 -1.12 0.66 2.35
CA GLY A 46 -1.39 1.30 1.06
C GLY A 46 -1.02 0.41 -0.13
N ALA A 47 0.13 -0.26 -0.09
CA ALA A 47 0.57 -1.16 -1.15
C ALA A 47 -0.39 -2.33 -1.36
N PHE A 48 -0.84 -2.96 -0.27
CA PHE A 48 -1.83 -4.05 -0.35
C PHE A 48 -3.18 -3.58 -0.86
N LEU A 49 -3.64 -2.38 -0.48
CA LEU A 49 -4.86 -1.81 -1.03
C LEU A 49 -4.74 -1.54 -2.55
N ILE A 50 -3.60 -1.01 -3.00
CA ILE A 50 -3.35 -0.79 -4.43
C ILE A 50 -3.28 -2.12 -5.20
N LEU A 51 -2.71 -3.17 -4.61
CA LEU A 51 -2.69 -4.52 -5.20
C LEU A 51 -4.10 -5.14 -5.26
N ALA A 52 -4.93 -4.94 -4.23
CA ALA A 52 -6.34 -5.34 -4.27
C ALA A 52 -7.09 -4.62 -5.40
N PHE A 53 -6.83 -3.33 -5.57
CA PHE A 53 -7.40 -2.53 -6.66
C PHE A 53 -6.93 -3.00 -8.04
N HIS A 54 -5.64 -3.31 -8.20
CA HIS A 54 -5.11 -3.91 -9.43
C HIS A 54 -5.79 -5.25 -9.75
N ALA A 55 -5.93 -6.12 -8.74
CA ALA A 55 -6.60 -7.41 -8.87
C ALA A 55 -8.07 -7.23 -9.31
N ALA A 56 -8.78 -6.24 -8.74
CA ALA A 56 -10.14 -5.92 -9.15
C ALA A 56 -10.24 -5.41 -10.60
N LEU A 57 -9.32 -4.52 -11.02
CA LEU A 57 -9.31 -3.97 -12.38
C LEU A 57 -8.97 -5.01 -13.44
N THR A 58 -8.11 -5.97 -13.11
CA THR A 58 -7.67 -7.04 -14.03
C THR A 58 -8.60 -8.26 -14.06
N GLY A 59 -9.70 -8.21 -13.31
CA GLY A 59 -10.67 -9.31 -13.25
C GLY A 59 -10.16 -10.54 -12.50
N ALA A 60 -9.22 -10.37 -11.57
CA ALA A 60 -8.75 -11.47 -10.73
C ALA A 60 -9.88 -12.01 -9.83
N GLY A 61 -9.72 -13.26 -9.39
CA GLY A 61 -10.72 -13.91 -8.54
C GLY A 61 -10.89 -13.24 -7.18
N VAL A 62 -12.11 -13.37 -6.62
CA VAL A 62 -12.49 -12.79 -5.31
C VAL A 62 -11.51 -13.14 -4.19
N THR A 63 -10.95 -14.36 -4.20
CA THR A 63 -9.95 -14.78 -3.20
C THR A 63 -8.69 -13.93 -3.23
N ALA A 64 -8.19 -13.55 -4.42
CA ALA A 64 -7.00 -12.72 -4.53
C ALA A 64 -7.24 -11.31 -3.97
N ILE A 65 -8.42 -10.74 -4.27
CA ILE A 65 -8.83 -9.43 -3.76
C ILE A 65 -8.94 -9.47 -2.22
N ALA A 66 -9.61 -10.51 -1.69
CA ALA A 66 -9.80 -10.68 -0.25
C ALA A 66 -8.46 -10.87 0.50
N LEU A 67 -7.51 -11.60 -0.09
CA LEU A 67 -6.17 -11.77 0.48
C LEU A 67 -5.44 -10.43 0.59
N TRP A 68 -5.41 -9.64 -0.49
CA TRP A 68 -4.77 -8.32 -0.46
C TRP A 68 -5.45 -7.37 0.54
N LEU A 69 -6.79 -7.34 0.58
CA LEU A 69 -7.51 -6.54 1.57
C LEU A 69 -7.23 -6.98 3.01
N GLY A 70 -7.18 -8.29 3.26
CA GLY A 70 -6.86 -8.83 4.58
C GLY A 70 -5.45 -8.46 5.04
N LEU A 71 -4.45 -8.57 4.15
CA LEU A 71 -3.08 -8.14 4.43
C LEU A 71 -2.99 -6.63 4.68
N GLY A 72 -3.70 -5.82 3.88
CA GLY A 72 -3.83 -4.38 4.06
C GLY A 72 -4.38 -4.03 5.44
N PHE A 73 -5.47 -4.68 5.84
CA PHE A 73 -6.09 -4.50 7.15
C PHE A 73 -5.13 -4.83 8.31
N ILE A 74 -4.41 -5.96 8.23
CA ILE A 74 -3.44 -6.35 9.27
C ILE A 74 -2.32 -5.30 9.38
N ALA A 75 -1.78 -4.84 8.25
CA ALA A 75 -0.74 -3.81 8.23
C ALA A 75 -1.24 -2.49 8.83
N HIS A 76 -2.45 -2.07 8.48
CA HIS A 76 -3.07 -0.85 8.99
C HIS A 76 -3.37 -0.91 10.49
N LEU A 77 -3.84 -2.06 10.96
CA LEU A 77 -4.08 -2.29 12.38
C LEU A 77 -2.77 -2.20 13.16
N GLY A 78 -1.69 -2.79 12.64
CA GLY A 78 -0.35 -2.66 13.22
C GLY A 78 0.10 -1.21 13.35
N ASP A 79 -0.01 -0.40 12.29
CA ASP A 79 0.29 1.04 12.33
C ASP A 79 -0.54 1.76 13.41
N THR A 80 -1.85 1.52 13.44
CA THR A 80 -2.78 2.14 14.40
C THR A 80 -2.38 1.82 15.84
N LEU A 81 -2.11 0.54 16.15
CA LEU A 81 -1.69 0.11 17.49
C LEU A 81 -0.37 0.75 17.91
N MET A 82 0.60 0.85 16.99
CA MET A 82 1.90 1.46 17.25
C MET A 82 1.84 2.98 17.48
N ARG A 83 0.84 3.65 16.93
CA ARG A 83 0.55 5.06 17.17
C ARG A 83 -0.14 5.29 18.50
N LEU A 84 -1.06 4.40 18.88
CA LEU A 84 -1.75 4.46 20.17
C LEU A 84 -0.83 4.16 21.35
N SER A 85 0.25 3.41 21.14
CA SER A 85 1.24 3.09 22.18
C SER A 85 2.31 4.17 22.40
N ARG A 86 2.18 5.35 21.78
CA ARG A 86 3.11 6.50 21.94
C ARG A 86 2.47 7.61 22.72
#